data_AF-A0AAW2I939-F1
#
_entry.id   AF-A0AAW2I939-F1
#
_cell.length_a   1.000
_cell.length_b   1.000
_cell.length_c   1.000
_cell.angle_alpha   90.00
_cell.angle_beta   90.00
_cell.angle_gamma   90.00
#
_symmetry.space_group_name_H-M   'P 1'
#
loop_
_entity.id
_entity.type
_entity.pdbx_description
1 polymer ?
#
loop_
_entity_poly.entity_id
_entity_poly.type
_entity_poly.pdbx_seq_one_letter_code
_entity_poly.pdbx_strand_id
1 'polypeptide(L)'
;MSLHRSLFTWFTLLVFFVLLVLRLDNRTQWNWFVVFIPIWIFNSILFMYSTFDIVSLCKNRSDYSHNNIVLHMHVIGAVMFKMAFEIMLCSKLESPSINLTIANVMSPLWVILPFMALYIFLTLINK
;
A
#
# COMPACT_ATOMS: atom_id res chain seq x y z
N MET A 1 -19.33 14.14 0.88
CA MET A 1 -18.73 12.98 1.58
C MET A 1 -17.33 12.62 1.07
N SER A 2 -17.00 12.91 -0.20
CA SER A 2 -15.67 12.72 -0.81
C SER A 2 -14.55 13.57 -0.19
N LEU A 3 -14.85 14.80 0.27
CA LEU A 3 -13.87 15.67 0.95
C LEU A 3 -13.33 15.07 2.26
N HIS A 4 -14.19 14.44 3.05
CA HIS A 4 -13.80 13.85 4.34
C HIS A 4 -12.78 12.71 4.17
N ARG A 5 -12.96 11.87 3.14
CA ARG A 5 -12.02 10.77 2.82
C ARG A 5 -10.66 11.31 2.41
N SER A 6 -10.63 12.39 1.63
CA SER A 6 -9.39 13.04 1.22
C SER A 6 -8.67 13.61 2.45
N LEU A 7 -9.33 14.44 3.25
CA LEU A 7 -8.74 15.08 4.44
C LEU A 7 -8.12 14.07 5.40
N PHE A 8 -8.78 12.94 5.61
CA PHE A 8 -8.25 11.87 6.46
C PHE A 8 -6.94 11.28 5.93
N THR A 9 -6.86 11.02 4.61
CA THR A 9 -5.64 10.52 3.96
C THR A 9 -4.52 11.55 4.02
N TRP A 10 -4.80 12.82 3.71
CA TRP A 10 -3.83 13.91 3.79
C TRP A 10 -3.31 14.10 5.22
N PHE A 11 -4.21 14.05 6.21
CA PHE A 11 -3.83 14.12 7.62
C PHE A 11 -2.92 12.96 8.05
N THR A 12 -3.28 11.73 7.67
CA THR A 12 -2.46 10.54 7.98
C THR A 12 -1.07 10.64 7.35
N LEU A 13 -0.98 11.12 6.10
CA LEU A 13 0.28 11.37 5.41
C LEU A 13 1.11 12.48 6.08
N LEU A 14 0.47 13.58 6.52
CA LEU A 14 1.14 14.64 7.25
C LEU A 14 1.72 14.13 8.57
N VAL A 15 0.96 13.35 9.34
CA VAL A 15 1.44 12.76 10.59
C VAL A 15 2.64 11.85 10.33
N PHE A 16 2.58 11.00 9.30
CA PHE A 16 3.72 10.18 8.89
C PHE A 16 4.95 11.03 8.54
N PHE A 17 4.77 12.08 7.74
CA PHE A 17 5.87 12.95 7.33
C PHE A 17 6.51 13.67 8.52
N VAL A 18 5.70 14.16 9.46
CA VAL A 18 6.19 14.78 10.69
C VAL A 18 7.00 13.77 11.52
N LEU A 19 6.49 12.56 11.74
CA LEU A 19 7.23 11.50 12.46
C LEU A 19 8.54 11.14 11.75
N LEU A 20 8.52 11.09 10.42
CA LEU A 20 9.69 10.78 9.59
C LEU A 20 10.75 11.86 9.72
N VAL A 21 10.38 13.14 9.64
CA VAL A 21 11.30 14.27 9.82
C VAL A 21 11.85 14.31 11.25
N LEU A 22 11.01 14.08 12.27
CA LEU A 22 11.47 14.02 13.66
C LEU A 22 12.50 12.92 13.89
N ARG A 23 12.31 11.75 13.26
CA ARG A 23 13.29 10.66 13.34
C ARG A 23 14.56 11.00 12.57
N LEU A 24 14.44 11.66 11.41
CA LEU A 24 15.59 12.12 10.61
C LEU A 24 16.45 13.15 11.37
N ASP A 25 15.81 14.02 12.16
CA ASP A 25 16.48 15.01 13.02
C ASP A 25 17.14 14.36 14.26
N ASN A 26 17.18 13.02 14.33
CA ASN A 26 17.77 12.22 15.41
C ASN A 26 17.26 12.57 16.82
N ARG A 27 16.11 13.26 16.91
CA ARG A 27 15.52 13.68 18.20
C ARG A 27 14.95 12.51 18.99
N THR A 28 14.59 11.42 18.32
CA THR A 28 14.00 10.22 18.90
C THR A 28 14.73 8.98 18.42
N GLN A 29 15.06 8.04 19.33
CA GLN A 29 15.74 6.76 19.07
C GLN A 29 14.76 5.62 18.68
N TRP A 30 13.56 5.96 18.20
CA TRP A 30 12.49 4.98 18.03
C TRP A 30 12.71 4.10 16.80
N ASN A 31 12.26 2.84 16.88
CA ASN A 31 12.37 1.88 15.79
C ASN A 31 11.64 2.40 14.54
N TRP A 32 12.20 2.26 13.34
CA TRP A 32 11.59 2.81 12.11
C TRP A 32 10.17 2.28 11.88
N PHE A 33 9.87 1.05 12.32
CA PHE A 33 8.52 0.51 12.28
C PHE A 33 7.46 1.40 12.97
N VAL A 34 7.84 2.10 14.06
CA VAL A 34 6.93 2.99 14.80
C VAL A 34 6.60 4.24 14.00
N VAL A 35 7.57 4.79 13.27
CA VAL A 35 7.40 5.97 12.40
C VAL A 35 6.38 5.67 11.30
N PHE A 36 6.34 4.43 10.80
CA PHE A 36 5.42 4.00 9.76
C PHE A 36 4.02 3.65 10.26
N ILE A 37 3.74 3.61 11.57
CA ILE A 37 2.42 3.22 12.13
C ILE A 37 1.22 3.88 11.42
N PRO A 38 1.21 5.20 11.13
CA PRO A 38 0.08 5.83 10.45
C PRO A 38 -0.21 5.19 9.08
N ILE A 39 0.83 4.80 8.35
CA ILE A 39 0.73 4.11 7.07
C ILE A 39 0.25 2.67 7.25
N TRP A 40 0.74 1.94 8.26
CA TRP A 40 0.26 0.59 8.58
C TRP A 40 -1.24 0.57 8.85
N ILE A 41 -1.73 1.53 9.64
CA ILE A 41 -3.17 1.67 9.92
C ILE A 41 -3.94 1.91 8.62
N PHE A 42 -3.48 2.83 7.77
CA PHE A 42 -4.13 3.12 6.50
C PHE A 42 -4.16 1.90 5.57
N ASN A 43 -3.04 1.19 5.41
CA ASN A 43 -2.96 -0.04 4.62
C ASN A 43 -3.92 -1.12 5.15
N SER A 44 -4.00 -1.27 6.48
CA SER A 44 -4.87 -2.26 7.13
C SER A 44 -6.36 -1.95 6.91
N ILE A 45 -6.76 -0.69 7.00
CA ILE A 45 -8.12 -0.25 6.67
C ILE A 45 -8.44 -0.54 5.20
N LEU A 46 -7.50 -0.25 4.29
CA LEU A 46 -7.66 -0.53 2.87
C LEU A 46 -7.85 -2.02 2.59
N PHE A 47 -7.05 -2.86 3.25
CA PHE A 47 -7.14 -4.31 3.16
C PHE A 47 -8.48 -4.83 3.70
N MET A 48 -8.93 -4.34 4.86
CA MET A 48 -10.26 -4.66 5.39
C MET A 48 -11.36 -4.26 4.41
N TYR A 49 -11.34 -3.03 3.91
CA TYR A 49 -12.36 -2.56 2.96
C TYR A 49 -12.41 -3.44 1.71
N SER A 50 -11.24 -3.76 1.14
CA SER A 50 -11.16 -4.61 -0.05
C SER A 50 -11.65 -6.03 0.20
N THR A 51 -11.38 -6.61 1.38
CA THR A 51 -11.88 -7.96 1.73
C THR A 51 -13.38 -7.95 2.03
N PHE A 52 -13.89 -6.94 2.73
CA PHE A 52 -15.33 -6.77 2.97
C PHE A 52 -16.11 -6.60 1.66
N ASP A 53 -15.58 -5.81 0.72
CA ASP A 53 -16.17 -5.71 -0.61
C ASP A 53 -16.24 -7.09 -1.27
N ILE A 54 -15.13 -7.82 -1.39
CA ILE A 54 -15.12 -9.18 -1.97
C ILE A 54 -16.11 -10.11 -1.28
N VAL A 55 -16.20 -10.08 0.06
CA VAL A 55 -17.09 -10.97 0.82
C VAL A 55 -18.55 -10.58 0.63
N SER A 56 -18.88 -9.29 0.70
CA SER A 56 -20.24 -8.80 0.43
C SER A 56 -20.66 -9.12 -0.99
N LEU A 57 -19.69 -9.07 -1.89
CA LEU A 57 -19.87 -9.37 -3.28
C LEU A 57 -20.11 -10.89 -3.48
N CYS A 58 -19.26 -11.77 -2.95
CA CYS A 58 -19.46 -13.22 -3.01
C CYS A 58 -20.84 -13.65 -2.46
N LYS A 59 -21.37 -12.92 -1.47
CA LYS A 59 -22.68 -13.17 -0.88
C LYS A 59 -23.86 -12.77 -1.78
N ASN A 60 -23.73 -11.72 -2.60
CA ASN A 60 -24.82 -11.21 -3.44
C ASN A 60 -24.73 -11.70 -4.90
N ARG A 61 -24.49 -13.01 -5.06
CA ARG A 61 -23.97 -13.77 -6.24
C ARG A 61 -24.65 -13.54 -7.61
N SER A 62 -25.64 -12.66 -7.75
CA SER A 62 -26.51 -12.60 -8.93
C SER A 62 -25.98 -11.81 -10.13
N ASP A 63 -24.94 -10.98 -10.00
CA ASP A 63 -24.48 -10.14 -11.14
C ASP A 63 -22.98 -9.81 -11.08
N TYR A 64 -22.14 -10.85 -11.06
CA TYR A 64 -20.68 -10.71 -10.98
C TYR A 64 -20.02 -10.62 -12.34
N SER A 65 -19.59 -9.41 -12.72
CA SER A 65 -18.59 -9.26 -13.77
C SER A 65 -17.25 -9.84 -13.31
N HIS A 66 -16.74 -10.83 -14.04
CA HIS A 66 -15.44 -11.48 -13.84
C HIS A 66 -14.31 -10.45 -13.61
N ASN A 67 -14.41 -9.27 -14.23
CA ASN A 67 -13.41 -8.21 -14.12
C ASN A 67 -13.29 -7.66 -12.69
N ASN A 68 -14.37 -7.54 -11.93
CA ASN A 68 -14.32 -6.95 -10.60
C ASN A 68 -13.61 -7.87 -9.59
N ILE A 69 -13.80 -9.18 -9.68
CA ILE A 69 -13.13 -10.15 -8.79
C ILE A 69 -11.62 -10.15 -9.03
N VAL A 70 -11.21 -10.13 -10.30
CA VAL A 70 -9.78 -10.08 -10.66
C VAL A 70 -9.15 -8.77 -10.20
N LEU A 71 -9.86 -7.64 -10.33
CA LEU A 71 -9.42 -6.33 -9.83
C LEU A 71 -9.19 -6.36 -8.32
N HIS A 72 -10.15 -6.87 -7.54
CA HIS A 72 -10.01 -6.93 -6.09
C HIS A 72 -8.88 -7.87 -5.63
N MET A 73 -8.67 -9.00 -6.34
CA MET A 73 -7.51 -9.86 -6.09
C MET A 73 -6.18 -9.15 -6.38
N HIS A 74 -6.10 -8.39 -7.48
CA HIS A 74 -4.92 -7.59 -7.80
C HIS A 74 -4.65 -6.49 -6.77
N VAL A 75 -5.70 -5.83 -6.27
CA VAL A 75 -5.59 -4.80 -5.23
C VAL A 75 -5.03 -5.40 -3.93
N ILE A 76 -5.52 -6.57 -3.51
CA ILE A 76 -4.99 -7.28 -2.34
C ILE A 76 -3.52 -7.65 -2.53
N GLY A 77 -3.15 -8.19 -3.70
CA GLY A 77 -1.76 -8.51 -4.03
C GLY A 77 -0.86 -7.29 -3.98
N ALA A 78 -1.31 -6.15 -4.54
CA ALA A 78 -0.58 -4.89 -4.50
C ALA A 78 -0.40 -4.36 -3.06
N VAL A 79 -1.40 -4.48 -2.19
CA VAL A 79 -1.30 -4.09 -0.78
C VAL A 79 -0.29 -4.95 -0.03
N MET A 80 -0.32 -6.27 -0.21
CA MET A 80 0.65 -7.19 0.41
C MET A 80 2.08 -6.85 0.02
N PHE A 81 2.29 -6.59 -1.26
CA PHE A 81 3.62 -6.32 -1.81
C PHE A 81 4.12 -4.90 -1.47
N LYS A 82 3.20 -3.92 -1.33
CA LYS A 82 3.48 -2.61 -0.73
C LYS A 82 3.93 -2.73 0.73
N MET A 83 3.32 -3.60 1.53
CA MET A 83 3.77 -3.85 2.90
C MET A 83 5.18 -4.47 2.92
N ALA A 84 5.49 -5.40 2.02
CA ALA A 84 6.84 -5.96 1.92
C ALA A 84 7.89 -4.89 1.59
N PHE A 85 7.56 -3.96 0.68
CA PHE A 85 8.41 -2.79 0.39
C PHE A 85 8.66 -1.93 1.63
N GLU A 86 7.60 -1.59 2.37
CA GLU A 86 7.69 -0.77 3.59
C GLU A 86 8.56 -1.45 4.66
N ILE A 87 8.40 -2.75 4.89
CA ILE A 87 9.22 -3.52 5.84
C ILE A 87 10.70 -3.51 5.41
N MET A 88 10.97 -3.74 4.12
CA MET A 88 12.33 -3.76 3.60
C MET A 88 13.00 -2.38 3.66
N LEU A 89 12.22 -1.32 3.47
CA LEU A 89 12.66 0.06 3.64
C LEU A 89 12.93 0.39 5.13
N CYS A 90 12.07 -0.06 6.05
CA CYS A 90 12.32 0.06 7.50
C CYS A 90 13.63 -0.62 7.91
N SER A 91 13.86 -1.86 7.46
CA SER A 91 15.11 -2.59 7.72
C SER A 91 16.33 -1.89 7.14
N LYS A 92 16.20 -1.29 5.94
CA LYS A 92 17.27 -0.51 5.31
C LYS A 92 17.60 0.76 6.10
N LEU A 93 16.58 1.43 6.64
CA LEU A 93 16.74 2.65 7.43
C LEU A 93 17.27 2.38 8.84
N GLU A 94 16.92 1.25 9.45
CA GLU A 94 17.40 0.85 10.79
C GLU A 94 18.89 0.44 10.76
N SER A 95 19.36 -0.15 9.66
CA SER A 95 20.73 -0.63 9.52
C SER A 95 21.43 -0.02 8.28
N PRO A 96 22.09 1.14 8.43
CA PRO A 96 22.81 1.79 7.33
C PRO A 96 23.99 0.97 6.80
N SER A 97 24.45 -0.05 7.53
CA SER A 97 25.56 -0.94 7.16
C SER A 97 25.20 -2.00 6.10
N ILE A 98 23.92 -2.23 5.81
CA ILE A 98 23.52 -3.19 4.79
C ILE A 98 23.68 -2.50 3.43
N ASN A 99 24.63 -2.91 2.59
CA ASN A 99 24.82 -2.42 1.21
C ASN A 99 23.71 -2.87 0.24
N LEU A 100 22.45 -2.77 0.64
CA LEU A 100 21.32 -2.93 -0.25
C LEU A 100 21.20 -1.70 -1.14
N THR A 101 21.47 -1.86 -2.43
CA THR A 101 21.24 -0.83 -3.44
C THR A 101 19.78 -0.40 -3.40
N ILE A 102 19.51 0.90 -3.49
CA ILE A 102 18.15 1.48 -3.53
C ILE A 102 17.29 0.80 -4.61
N ALA A 103 17.93 0.35 -5.70
CA ALA A 103 17.31 -0.47 -6.75
C ALA A 103 16.64 -1.76 -6.23
N ASN A 104 17.26 -2.48 -5.28
CA ASN A 104 16.68 -3.69 -4.70
C ASN A 104 15.49 -3.37 -3.80
N VAL A 105 15.54 -2.25 -3.07
CA VAL A 105 14.43 -1.79 -2.25
C VAL A 105 13.25 -1.43 -3.15
N MET A 106 13.48 -0.79 -4.31
CA MET A 106 12.41 -0.44 -5.27
C MET A 106 11.88 -1.62 -6.10
N SER A 107 12.53 -2.79 -6.09
CA SER A 107 12.13 -3.96 -6.89
C SER A 107 10.63 -4.30 -6.84
N PRO A 108 9.93 -4.29 -5.69
CA PRO A 108 8.51 -4.58 -5.67
C PRO A 108 7.64 -3.55 -6.41
N LEU A 109 8.07 -2.29 -6.43
CA LEU A 109 7.32 -1.21 -7.09
C LEU A 109 7.43 -1.33 -8.62
N TRP A 110 8.59 -1.75 -9.11
CA TRP A 110 8.85 -2.01 -10.54
C TRP A 110 8.07 -3.20 -11.09
N VAL A 111 7.66 -4.16 -10.26
CA VAL A 111 6.87 -5.32 -10.69
C VAL A 111 5.37 -4.99 -10.68
N ILE A 112 4.88 -4.20 -9.70
CA ILE A 112 3.46 -3.82 -9.61
C ILE A 112 3.03 -2.92 -10.77
N LEU A 113 3.83 -1.90 -11.10
CA LEU A 113 3.49 -0.90 -12.12
C LEU A 113 3.13 -1.50 -13.48
N PRO A 114 3.95 -2.37 -14.09
CA PRO A 114 3.63 -2.98 -15.37
C PRO A 114 2.46 -3.96 -15.27
N PHE A 115 2.30 -4.63 -14.12
CA PHE A 115 1.22 -5.59 -13.92
C PHE A 115 -0.15 -4.90 -13.86
N MET A 116 -0.26 -3.80 -13.10
CA MET A 116 -1.46 -2.95 -13.09
C MET A 116 -1.72 -2.31 -14.45
N ALA A 117 -0.69 -1.80 -15.12
CA ALA A 117 -0.81 -1.20 -16.44
C ALA A 117 -1.32 -2.21 -17.47
N LEU A 118 -0.76 -3.42 -17.52
CA LEU A 118 -1.20 -4.51 -18.40
C LEU A 118 -2.65 -4.92 -18.12
N TYR A 119 -3.04 -5.04 -16.86
CA TYR A 119 -4.40 -5.39 -16.48
C TYR A 119 -5.41 -4.36 -16.98
N ILE A 120 -5.15 -3.06 -16.78
CA ILE A 120 -6.02 -1.98 -17.26
C ILE A 120 -6.08 -1.98 -18.78
N PHE A 121 -4.94 -2.18 -19.45
CA PHE A 121 -4.86 -2.22 -20.92
C PHE A 121 -5.66 -3.38 -21.52
N LEU A 122 -5.53 -4.58 -20.95
CA LEU A 122 -6.30 -5.77 -21.35
C LEU A 122 -7.80 -5.56 -21.09
N THR A 123 -8.15 -4.95 -19.96
CA THR A 123 -9.56 -4.65 -19.63
C THR A 123 -10.17 -3.63 -20.58
N LEU A 124 -9.39 -2.64 -21.04
CA LEU A 124 -9.82 -1.65 -22.04
C LEU A 124 -9.96 -2.23 -23.45
N ILE A 125 -9.10 -3.19 -23.82
CA ILE A 125 -9.15 -3.84 -25.14
C ILE A 125 -10.29 -4.85 -25.24
N ASN A 126 -10.65 -5.51 -24.14
CA ASN A 126 -11.65 -6.57 -24.11
C ASN A 126 -13.08 -6.06 -23.85
N LYS A 127 -13.30 -4.74 -23.97
CA LYS A 127 -14.57 -4.04 -23.74
C LYS A 127 -14.94 -3.24 -24.98
#